data_AF-A0A2G9PTP0-F1
#
_entry.id   AF-A0A2G9PTP0-F1
#
_cell.length_a   1.000
_cell.length_b   1.000
_cell.length_c   1.000
_cell.angle_alpha   90.00
_cell.angle_beta   90.00
_cell.angle_gamma   90.00
#
_symmetry.space_group_name_H-M   'P 1'
#
loop_
_entity.id
_entity.type
_entity.pdbx_description
1 polymer ?
#
loop_
_entity_poly.entity_id
_entity_poly.type
_entity_poly.pdbx_seq_one_letter_code
_entity_poly.pdbx_strand_id
1 'polypeptide(L)'
;MVHVLLYTLIAVFIVSAISLIGAATLAIRKKTLERFLQVIVAFAAGSMLAAAFFDLMPEAFHDLGEQGTNAVLLGLLFFFLIERYIHWHHCQKECCHIHPMTYLI
;
A
#
# COMPACT_ATOMS: atom_id res chain seq x y z
N MET A 1 -18.75 -9.12 -22.32
CA MET A 1 -18.27 -7.76 -22.05
C MET A 1 -19.17 -6.99 -21.08
N VAL A 2 -20.49 -6.89 -21.31
CA VAL A 2 -21.41 -6.13 -20.41
C VAL A 2 -21.44 -6.65 -18.97
N HIS A 3 -21.41 -7.97 -18.75
CA HIS A 3 -21.36 -8.54 -17.38
C HIS A 3 -20.10 -8.15 -16.60
N VAL A 4 -18.93 -8.15 -17.25
CA VAL A 4 -17.67 -7.75 -16.61
C VAL A 4 -17.75 -6.29 -16.17
N LEU A 5 -18.23 -5.42 -17.06
CA LEU A 5 -18.44 -3.99 -16.74
C LEU A 5 -19.39 -3.81 -15.55
N LEU A 6 -20.50 -4.55 -15.52
CA LEU A 6 -21.44 -4.49 -14.40
C LEU A 6 -20.78 -4.90 -13.07
N TYR A 7 -20.00 -5.99 -13.06
CA TYR A 7 -19.28 -6.42 -11.86
C TYR A 7 -18.25 -5.39 -11.40
N THR A 8 -17.46 -4.81 -12.30
CA THR A 8 -16.49 -3.78 -11.94
C THR A 8 -17.18 -2.54 -11.38
N LEU A 9 -18.32 -2.14 -11.96
CA LEU A 9 -19.04 -0.94 -11.55
C LEU A 9 -19.67 -1.11 -10.16
N ILE A 10 -20.24 -2.30 -9.89
CA ILE A 10 -20.73 -2.66 -8.56
C ILE A 10 -19.58 -2.72 -7.54
N ALA A 11 -18.45 -3.33 -7.90
CA ALA A 11 -17.28 -3.42 -7.01
C ALA A 11 -16.75 -2.03 -6.64
N VAL A 12 -16.59 -1.12 -7.61
CA VAL A 12 -16.15 0.26 -7.36
C VAL A 12 -17.17 1.01 -6.49
N PHE A 13 -18.47 0.84 -6.73
CA PHE A 13 -19.50 1.46 -5.90
C PHE A 13 -19.43 1.00 -4.44
N ILE A 14 -19.25 -0.31 -4.22
CA ILE A 14 -19.09 -0.89 -2.88
C ILE A 14 -17.83 -0.36 -2.20
N VAL A 15 -16.69 -0.36 -2.90
CA VAL A 15 -15.41 0.14 -2.35
C VAL A 15 -15.51 1.61 -1.99
N SER A 16 -16.16 2.42 -2.83
CA SER A 16 -16.40 3.85 -2.55
C SER A 16 -17.28 4.06 -1.31
N ALA A 17 -18.36 3.27 -1.17
CA ALA A 17 -19.22 3.32 0.02
C ALA A 17 -18.45 2.94 1.30
N ILE A 18 -17.58 1.93 1.25
CA ILE A 18 -16.72 1.53 2.37
C ILE A 18 -15.72 2.64 2.72
N SER A 19 -15.12 3.28 1.71
CA SER A 19 -14.20 4.40 1.91
C SER A 19 -14.86 5.57 2.63
N LEU A 20 -16.14 5.87 2.33
CA LEU A 20 -16.91 6.90 3.01
C LEU A 20 -17.11 6.61 4.51
N ILE A 21 -17.26 5.34 4.88
CA ILE A 21 -17.33 4.91 6.30
C ILE A 21 -15.97 5.12 6.98
N GLY A 22 -14.86 4.83 6.28
CA GLY A 22 -13.51 5.14 6.74
C GLY A 22 -13.31 6.65 6.99
N ALA A 23 -13.81 7.49 6.09
CA ALA A 23 -13.78 8.94 6.25
C ALA A 23 -14.65 9.42 7.43
N ALA A 24 -15.83 8.83 7.65
CA ALA A 24 -16.66 9.14 8.82
C ALA A 24 -15.98 8.78 10.14
N THR A 25 -15.12 7.75 10.14
CA THR A 25 -14.36 7.31 11.32
C THR A 25 -13.34 8.36 11.78
N LEU A 26 -12.85 9.23 10.88
CA LEU A 26 -11.99 10.38 11.23
C LEU A 26 -12.67 11.42 12.13
N ALA A 27 -14.01 11.44 12.20
CA ALA A 27 -14.75 12.32 13.10
C ALA A 27 -14.75 11.84 14.57
N ILE A 28 -14.22 10.65 14.87
CA ILE A 28 -14.14 10.07 16.22
C ILE A 28 -12.91 10.64 16.97
N ARG A 29 -12.95 10.60 18.30
CA ARG A 29 -11.86 11.05 19.20
C ARG A 29 -10.48 10.53 18.75
N LYS A 30 -9.54 11.46 18.55
CA LYS A 30 -8.17 11.23 18.04
C LYS A 30 -7.43 10.05 18.69
N LYS A 31 -7.52 9.88 20.01
CA LYS A 31 -6.79 8.84 20.75
C LYS A 31 -7.21 7.41 20.41
N THR A 32 -8.49 7.19 20.11
CA THR A 32 -8.99 5.85 19.72
C THR A 32 -8.69 5.59 18.24
N LEU A 33 -8.75 6.65 17.42
CA LEU A 33 -8.49 6.58 15.99
C LEU A 33 -7.05 6.15 15.68
N GLU A 34 -6.05 6.73 16.35
CA GLU A 34 -4.64 6.38 16.12
C GLU A 34 -4.37 4.88 16.35
N ARG A 35 -4.93 4.32 17.43
CA ARG A 35 -4.75 2.89 17.75
C ARG A 35 -5.42 1.98 16.71
N PHE A 36 -6.61 2.35 16.24
CA PHE A 36 -7.32 1.58 15.21
C PHE A 36 -6.61 1.68 13.86
N LEU A 37 -6.17 2.89 13.47
CA LEU A 37 -5.41 3.10 12.23
C LEU A 37 -4.15 2.26 12.21
N GLN A 38 -3.40 2.20 13.32
CA GLN A 38 -2.18 1.39 13.37
C GLN A 38 -2.46 -0.10 13.10
N VAL A 39 -3.55 -0.66 13.64
CA VAL A 39 -3.93 -2.06 13.40
C VAL A 39 -4.42 -2.29 11.98
N ILE A 40 -5.27 -1.40 11.46
CA ILE A 40 -5.84 -1.53 10.11
C ILE A 40 -4.75 -1.34 9.04
N VAL A 41 -3.82 -0.40 9.24
CA VAL A 41 -2.69 -0.20 8.33
C VAL A 41 -1.75 -1.41 8.35
N ALA A 42 -1.46 -1.97 9.52
CA ALA A 42 -0.67 -3.20 9.62
C ALA A 42 -1.38 -4.38 8.90
N PHE A 43 -2.69 -4.50 9.05
CA PHE A 43 -3.49 -5.50 8.35
C PHE A 43 -3.46 -5.31 6.82
N ALA A 44 -3.63 -4.07 6.34
CA ALA A 44 -3.59 -3.75 4.92
C ALA A 44 -2.20 -3.99 4.30
N ALA A 45 -1.13 -3.62 5.01
CA ALA A 45 0.23 -3.93 4.59
C ALA A 45 0.45 -5.45 4.52
N GLY A 46 -0.03 -6.20 5.51
CA GLY A 46 0.03 -7.66 5.54
C GLY A 46 -0.75 -8.32 4.39
N SER A 47 -1.95 -7.85 4.07
CA SER A 47 -2.76 -8.40 2.97
C SER A 47 -2.15 -8.10 1.59
N MET A 48 -1.59 -6.91 1.39
CA MET A 48 -0.85 -6.56 0.18
C MET A 48 0.39 -7.44 0.01
N LEU A 49 1.12 -7.68 1.09
CA LEU A 49 2.29 -8.57 1.09
C LEU A 49 1.88 -10.01 0.75
N ALA A 50 0.81 -10.51 1.36
CA ALA A 50 0.27 -11.84 1.07
C ALA A 50 -0.14 -11.98 -0.39
N ALA A 51 -0.86 -11.01 -0.96
CA ALA A 51 -1.23 -11.02 -2.39
C ALA A 51 0.02 -11.01 -3.29
N ALA A 52 1.04 -10.24 -2.94
CA ALA A 52 2.29 -10.20 -3.71
C ALA A 52 3.02 -11.57 -3.71
N PHE A 53 3.11 -12.26 -2.57
CA PHE A 53 3.83 -13.53 -2.47
C PHE A 53 3.03 -14.75 -2.88
N PHE A 54 1.73 -14.81 -2.60
CA PHE A 54 0.91 -15.99 -2.84
C PHE A 54 0.15 -15.97 -4.16
N ASP A 55 -0.05 -14.79 -4.76
CA ASP A 55 -0.80 -14.63 -6.01
C ASP A 55 0.14 -14.19 -7.14
N LEU A 56 0.71 -12.97 -7.01
CA LEU A 56 1.48 -12.36 -8.10
C LEU A 56 2.83 -13.04 -8.37
N MET A 57 3.57 -13.38 -7.31
CA MET A 57 4.89 -14.01 -7.44
C MET A 57 4.85 -15.40 -8.10
N PRO A 58 4.00 -16.36 -7.66
CA PRO A 58 3.92 -17.67 -8.32
C PRO A 58 3.41 -17.57 -9.75
N GLU A 59 2.49 -16.65 -10.04
CA GLU A 59 1.98 -16.45 -11.41
C GLU A 59 3.07 -15.88 -12.33
N ALA A 60 3.88 -14.93 -11.84
CA ALA A 60 5.03 -14.43 -12.60
C ALA A 60 6.06 -15.54 -12.90
N PHE A 61 6.32 -16.46 -11.96
CA PHE A 61 7.21 -17.60 -12.23
C PHE A 61 6.58 -18.65 -13.14
N HIS A 62 5.26 -18.82 -13.08
CA HIS A 62 4.53 -19.73 -13.96
C HIS A 62 4.61 -19.25 -15.42
N ASP A 63 4.34 -17.98 -15.68
CA ASP A 63 4.24 -17.44 -17.03
C ASP A 63 5.62 -17.14 -17.66
N LEU A 64 6.59 -16.68 -16.85
CA LEU A 64 7.88 -16.19 -17.34
C LEU A 64 9.05 -17.15 -17.04
N GLY A 65 8.83 -18.21 -16.27
CA GLY A 65 9.88 -19.15 -15.86
C GLY A 65 11.05 -18.45 -15.17
N GLU A 66 12.29 -18.71 -15.62
CA GLU A 66 13.49 -18.08 -15.05
C GLU A 66 13.49 -16.54 -15.20
N GLN A 67 12.78 -15.98 -16.19
CA GLN A 67 12.68 -14.54 -16.39
C GLN A 67 11.78 -13.86 -15.35
N GLY A 68 10.92 -14.61 -14.64
CA GLY A 68 10.08 -14.08 -13.57
C GLY A 68 10.90 -13.44 -12.45
N THR A 69 12.07 -14.00 -12.13
CA THR A 69 12.99 -13.44 -11.12
C THR A 69 13.48 -12.06 -11.52
N ASN A 70 13.84 -11.89 -12.79
CA ASN A 70 14.30 -10.61 -13.34
C ASN A 70 13.18 -9.57 -13.33
N ALA A 71 11.94 -9.96 -13.64
CA ALA A 71 10.79 -9.07 -13.60
C ALA A 71 10.50 -8.57 -12.17
N VAL A 72 10.53 -9.46 -11.18
CA VAL A 72 10.34 -9.11 -9.76
C VAL A 72 11.46 -8.17 -9.28
N LEU A 73 12.72 -8.49 -9.60
CA LEU A 73 13.88 -7.64 -9.29
C LEU A 73 13.75 -6.25 -9.92
N LEU A 74 13.35 -6.18 -11.19
CA LEU A 74 13.18 -4.92 -11.90
C LEU A 74 12.04 -4.08 -11.30
N GLY A 75 10.93 -4.72 -10.93
CA GLY A 75 9.82 -4.06 -10.22
C GLY A 75 10.24 -3.50 -8.86
N LEU A 76 10.97 -4.30 -8.08
CA LEU A 76 11.51 -3.87 -6.78
C LEU A 76 12.48 -2.69 -6.94
N LEU A 77 13.40 -2.77 -7.90
CA LEU A 77 14.39 -1.73 -8.16
C LEU A 77 13.71 -0.44 -8.67
N PHE A 78 12.72 -0.56 -9.54
CA PHE A 78 11.92 0.56 -10.02
C PHE A 78 11.15 1.25 -8.88
N PHE A 79 10.48 0.48 -8.02
CA PHE A 79 9.78 1.03 -6.86
C PHE A 79 10.75 1.69 -5.88
N PHE A 80 11.90 1.07 -5.63
CA PHE A 80 12.96 1.65 -4.80
C PHE A 80 13.50 2.98 -5.34
N LEU A 81 13.71 3.07 -6.66
CA LEU A 81 14.12 4.33 -7.29
C LEU A 81 13.05 5.41 -7.18
N ILE A 82 11.78 5.04 -7.36
CA ILE A 82 10.65 5.96 -7.16
C ILE A 82 10.64 6.47 -5.72
N GLU A 83 10.74 5.58 -4.74
CA GLU A 83 10.75 5.95 -3.32
C GLU A 83 11.94 6.87 -2.98
N ARG A 84 13.11 6.59 -3.54
CA ARG A 84 14.31 7.40 -3.36
C ARG A 84 14.16 8.79 -4.00
N TYR A 85 13.49 8.89 -5.14
CA TYR A 85 13.27 10.16 -5.82
C TYR A 85 12.14 10.98 -5.17
N ILE A 86 11.07 10.31 -4.72
CA ILE A 86 9.94 10.91 -3.99
C ILE A 86 10.28 11.06 -2.49
N HIS A 87 11.55 11.33 -2.14
CA HIS A 87 11.95 11.74 -0.79
C HIS A 87 11.35 13.11 -0.43
N TRP A 88 10.03 13.15 -0.27
CA TRP A 88 9.27 14.26 0.25
C TRP A 88 9.49 14.25 1.77
N HIS A 89 10.31 15.17 2.27
CA HIS A 89 10.46 15.41 3.71
C HIS A 89 9.10 15.82 4.31
N HIS A 90 8.29 14.85 4.73
CA HIS A 90 7.10 15.11 5.53
C HIS A 90 7.56 15.39 6.98
N CYS A 91 8.01 16.62 7.22
CA CYS A 91 8.38 17.10 8.54
C CYS A 91 7.09 17.41 9.32
N GLN A 92 6.49 16.39 9.93
CA GLN A 92 5.27 16.53 10.75
C GLN A 92 5.61 16.83 12.23
N LYS A 93 6.61 17.69 12.49
CA LYS A 93 6.88 18.19 13.85
C LYS A 93 7.36 19.64 13.79
N GLU A 94 6.51 20.53 14.28
CA GLU A 94 6.75 21.98 14.37
C GLU A 94 7.86 22.38 15.37
N CYS A 95 8.71 21.46 15.83
CA CYS A 95 9.93 21.73 16.61
C CYS A 95 10.79 20.45 16.68
N CYS A 96 11.90 20.35 15.95
CA CYS A 96 12.97 19.41 16.32
C CYS A 96 14.33 19.86 15.80
N HIS A 97 15.18 20.34 16.71
CA HIS A 97 16.50 20.93 16.45
C HIS A 97 17.64 19.92 16.18
N ILE A 98 17.33 18.65 15.90
CA ILE A 98 18.37 17.65 15.63
C ILE A 98 17.80 16.63 14.65
N HIS A 99 18.30 16.64 13.41
CA HIS A 99 18.06 15.55 12.46
C HIS A 99 19.07 14.43 12.76
N PRO A 100 18.65 13.25 13.26
CA PRO A 100 19.48 12.07 13.07
C PRO A 100 19.44 11.72 11.58
N MET A 101 20.57 12.00 10.95
CA MET A 101 21.10 11.37 9.75
C MET A 101 20.63 9.91 9.59
N THR A 102 20.04 9.65 8.43
CA THR A 102 20.04 8.38 7.69
C THR A 102 20.68 7.21 8.44
N TYR A 103 19.86 6.40 9.10
CA TYR A 103 20.20 5.00 9.28
C TYR A 103 19.35 4.20 8.31
N LEU A 104 20.04 3.69 7.30
CA LEU A 104 19.58 2.60 6.44
C LEU A 104 19.18 1.43 7.35
N ILE A 105 17.95 0.98 7.22
CA ILE A 105 17.62 -0.44 7.27
C ILE A 105 17.03 -0.75 5.90
#